data_AF-A0A7T4PHU1-F1
#
_entry.id   AF-A0A7T4PHU1-F1
#
_cell.length_a   1.000
_cell.length_b   1.000
_cell.length_c   1.000
_cell.angle_alpha   90.00
_cell.angle_beta   90.00
_cell.angle_gamma   90.00
#
_symmetry.space_group_name_H-M   'P 1'
#
loop_
_entity.id
_entity.type
_entity.pdbx_description
1 polymer ?
#
loop_
_entity_poly.entity_id
_entity_poly.type
_entity_poly.pdbx_seq_one_letter_code
_entity_poly.pdbx_strand_id
1 'polypeptide(L)'
;MRKWRSAAATAAWVAVGTAAGALGAWQLAGADGGAGATHSRPLDEAAVREALAKASDSATRSGAGVTGGTRTPPPRRPSGTASREPAGKPSRSPEPAPEPRPARTQAPERSTVRFTGGTATVECRTGGTVFLVSWSPADGFHIDDDVTRGPAAVARLEAEPGDDDEQDDLRYEIRCAADGPRARVVADTDDD
;
A
#
# COMPACT_ATOMS: atom_id res chain seq x y z
N MET A 1 -44.62 43.16 -1.59
CA MET A 1 -43.70 42.75 -2.68
C MET A 1 -42.42 42.01 -2.23
N ARG A 2 -41.93 42.11 -0.98
CA ARG A 2 -40.67 41.43 -0.56
C ARG A 2 -40.78 39.90 -0.39
N LYS A 3 -41.93 39.38 0.06
CA LYS A 3 -42.14 37.93 0.32
C LYS A 3 -42.06 37.06 -0.95
N TRP A 4 -42.37 37.63 -2.11
CA TRP A 4 -42.36 36.91 -3.38
C TRP A 4 -40.94 36.72 -3.95
N ARG A 5 -40.00 37.59 -3.59
CA ARG A 5 -38.61 37.50 -4.03
C ARG A 5 -37.85 36.38 -3.32
N SER A 6 -38.19 36.11 -2.06
CA SER A 6 -37.61 35.02 -1.27
C SER A 6 -38.03 33.64 -1.78
N ALA A 7 -39.29 33.49 -2.20
CA ALA A 7 -39.81 32.24 -2.76
C ALA A 7 -39.19 31.90 -4.13
N ALA A 8 -38.93 32.90 -4.97
CA ALA A 8 -38.28 32.70 -6.25
C ALA A 8 -36.81 32.29 -6.11
N ALA A 9 -36.10 32.82 -5.09
CA ALA A 9 -34.70 32.51 -4.84
C ALA A 9 -34.49 31.07 -4.34
N THR A 10 -35.38 30.57 -3.47
CA THR A 10 -35.32 29.18 -3.01
C THR A 10 -35.68 28.19 -4.11
N ALA A 11 -36.69 28.49 -4.93
CA ALA A 11 -37.05 27.64 -6.08
C ALA A 11 -35.90 27.53 -7.11
N ALA A 12 -35.18 28.63 -7.36
CA ALA A 12 -34.02 28.63 -8.25
C ALA A 12 -32.86 27.78 -7.70
N TRP A 13 -32.60 27.81 -6.39
CA TRP A 13 -31.57 26.97 -5.76
C TRP A 13 -31.90 25.48 -5.81
N VAL A 14 -33.17 25.10 -5.60
CA VAL A 14 -33.61 23.70 -5.72
C VAL A 14 -33.44 23.20 -7.16
N ALA A 15 -33.74 24.01 -8.17
CA ALA A 15 -33.57 23.63 -9.57
C ALA A 15 -32.10 23.38 -9.98
N VAL A 16 -31.16 24.14 -9.41
CA VAL A 16 -29.71 23.95 -9.64
C VAL A 16 -29.20 22.65 -8.98
N GLY A 17 -29.70 22.30 -7.79
CA GLY A 17 -29.35 21.06 -7.11
C GLY A 17 -29.77 19.79 -7.89
N THR A 18 -30.95 19.80 -8.50
CA THR A 18 -31.46 18.63 -9.23
C THR A 18 -30.75 18.39 -10.57
N ALA A 19 -30.23 19.44 -11.22
CA ALA A 19 -29.50 19.31 -12.49
C ALA A 19 -28.11 18.67 -12.32
N ALA A 20 -27.46 18.84 -11.16
CA ALA A 20 -26.15 18.24 -10.87
C ALA A 20 -26.24 16.73 -10.58
N GLY A 21 -27.35 16.24 -10.01
CA GLY A 21 -27.55 14.82 -9.71
C GLY A 21 -27.78 13.93 -10.94
N ALA A 22 -28.33 14.48 -12.03
CA ALA A 22 -28.69 13.70 -13.21
C ALA A 22 -27.49 13.29 -14.09
N LEU A 23 -26.36 14.00 -14.02
CA LEU A 23 -25.14 13.67 -14.79
C LEU A 23 -24.29 12.58 -14.13
N GLY A 24 -24.41 12.36 -12.82
CA GLY A 24 -23.72 11.26 -12.11
C GLY A 24 -24.32 9.89 -12.41
N ALA A 25 -25.63 9.81 -12.63
CA ALA A 25 -26.33 8.54 -12.89
C ALA A 25 -25.97 7.91 -14.25
N TRP A 26 -25.59 8.69 -15.26
CA TRP A 26 -25.17 8.15 -16.57
C TRP A 26 -23.76 7.56 -16.56
N GLN A 27 -22.89 7.95 -15.62
CA GLN A 27 -21.56 7.33 -15.46
C GLN A 27 -21.64 5.97 -14.77
N LEU A 28 -22.60 5.75 -13.85
CA LEU A 28 -22.82 4.42 -13.27
C LEU A 28 -23.48 3.45 -14.26
N ALA A 29 -24.42 3.93 -15.10
CA ALA A 29 -25.11 3.08 -16.07
C ALA A 29 -24.26 2.71 -17.31
N GLY A 30 -23.20 3.47 -17.60
CA GLY A 30 -22.29 3.19 -18.72
C GLY A 30 -21.26 2.08 -18.45
N ALA A 31 -21.03 1.74 -17.18
CA ALA A 31 -20.10 0.69 -16.80
C ALA A 31 -20.66 -0.74 -17.00
N ASP A 32 -21.99 -0.90 -17.04
CA ASP A 32 -22.65 -2.20 -17.21
C ASP A 32 -22.94 -2.58 -18.67
N GLY A 33 -22.79 -1.64 -19.61
CA GLY A 33 -23.21 -1.82 -21.01
C GLY A 33 -22.17 -2.40 -21.96
N GLY A 34 -20.91 -2.56 -21.53
CA GLY A 34 -19.79 -2.90 -22.40
C GLY A 34 -19.11 -4.20 -22.02
N ALA A 35 -19.71 -5.32 -22.42
CA ALA A 35 -19.16 -6.68 -22.36
C ALA A 35 -19.05 -7.33 -20.96
N GLY A 36 -20.13 -8.00 -20.55
CA GLY A 36 -20.04 -9.23 -19.76
C GLY A 36 -19.56 -9.07 -18.32
N ALA A 37 -20.39 -8.49 -17.46
CA ALA A 37 -20.30 -8.66 -16.01
C ALA A 37 -20.63 -10.10 -15.61
N THR A 38 -19.80 -11.06 -16.04
CA THR A 38 -19.66 -12.32 -15.32
C THR A 38 -19.12 -11.98 -13.94
N HIS A 39 -19.94 -12.23 -12.92
CA HIS A 39 -19.60 -12.19 -11.50
C HIS A 39 -18.11 -12.48 -11.27
N SER A 40 -17.46 -11.66 -10.43
CA SER A 40 -16.07 -11.76 -9.99
C SER A 40 -15.76 -13.16 -9.45
N ARG A 41 -15.55 -14.10 -10.37
CA ARG A 41 -15.04 -15.42 -10.05
C ARG A 41 -13.59 -15.18 -9.65
N PRO A 42 -13.14 -15.64 -8.47
CA PRO A 42 -11.73 -15.53 -8.12
C PRO A 42 -10.92 -16.13 -9.28
N LEU A 43 -9.95 -15.37 -9.80
CA LEU A 43 -9.05 -15.88 -10.82
C LEU A 43 -8.40 -17.14 -10.25
N ASP A 44 -8.61 -18.27 -10.92
CA ASP A 44 -7.90 -19.48 -10.56
C ASP A 44 -6.40 -19.32 -10.89
N GLU A 45 -5.58 -20.15 -10.26
CA GLU A 45 -4.11 -20.00 -10.33
C GLU A 45 -3.57 -20.11 -11.77
N ALA A 46 -4.28 -20.79 -12.68
CA ALA A 46 -3.88 -20.87 -14.08
C ALA A 46 -4.09 -19.53 -14.80
N ALA A 47 -5.21 -18.84 -14.53
CA ALA A 47 -5.47 -17.51 -15.08
C ALA A 47 -4.45 -16.47 -14.59
N VAL A 48 -4.02 -16.56 -13.32
CA VAL A 48 -2.95 -15.69 -12.79
C VAL A 48 -1.63 -15.94 -13.50
N ARG A 49 -1.26 -17.21 -13.71
CA ARG A 49 -0.01 -17.59 -14.39
C ARG A 49 0.00 -17.14 -15.84
N GLU A 50 -1.13 -17.24 -16.53
CA GLU A 50 -1.30 -16.76 -17.90
C GLU A 50 -1.18 -15.22 -17.98
N ALA A 51 -1.81 -14.51 -17.04
CA ALA A 51 -1.71 -13.05 -16.97
C ALA A 51 -0.25 -12.60 -16.72
N LEU A 52 0.48 -13.27 -15.83
CA LEU A 52 1.90 -13.01 -15.59
C LEU A 52 2.78 -13.29 -16.82
N ALA A 53 2.52 -14.37 -17.55
CA ALA A 53 3.25 -14.68 -18.78
C ALA A 53 3.02 -13.60 -19.85
N LYS A 54 1.77 -13.17 -20.04
CA LYS A 54 1.41 -12.10 -20.98
C LYS A 54 2.01 -10.74 -20.61
N ALA A 55 2.08 -10.43 -19.32
CA ALA A 55 2.75 -9.23 -18.83
C ALA A 55 4.27 -9.30 -19.08
N SER A 56 4.88 -10.47 -18.91
CA SER A 56 6.31 -10.70 -19.18
C SER A 56 6.64 -10.57 -20.67
N ASP A 57 5.77 -11.06 -21.56
CA ASP A 57 5.91 -10.88 -23.01
C ASP A 57 5.76 -9.42 -23.43
N SER A 58 4.87 -8.68 -22.76
CA SER A 58 4.65 -7.26 -22.99
C SER A 58 5.84 -6.43 -22.50
N ALA A 59 6.46 -6.79 -21.36
CA ALA A 59 7.71 -6.21 -20.88
C ALA A 59 8.87 -6.50 -21.83
N THR A 60 8.92 -7.69 -22.43
CA THR A 60 9.94 -8.07 -23.42
C THR A 60 9.75 -7.31 -24.74
N ARG A 61 8.50 -7.09 -25.16
CA ARG A 61 8.18 -6.32 -26.37
C ARG A 61 8.41 -4.81 -26.20
N SER A 62 8.19 -4.27 -24.99
CA SER A 62 8.56 -2.89 -24.64
C SER A 62 10.06 -2.70 -24.38
N GLY A 63 10.81 -3.78 -24.14
CA GLY A 63 12.26 -3.79 -24.04
C GLY A 63 12.99 -3.97 -25.38
N ALA A 64 12.27 -4.17 -26.49
CA ALA A 64 12.84 -4.28 -27.84
C ALA A 64 13.22 -2.90 -28.40
N GLY A 65 14.10 -2.22 -27.69
CA GLY A 65 14.67 -0.92 -28.04
C GLY A 65 16.08 -0.75 -27.51
N VAL A 66 16.82 -1.84 -27.27
CA VAL A 66 18.29 -1.82 -27.09
C VAL A 66 18.89 -3.03 -27.79
N THR A 67 19.80 -2.72 -28.70
CA THR A 67 20.60 -3.59 -29.55
C THR A 67 21.40 -4.66 -28.81
N GLY A 68 21.35 -5.88 -29.34
CA GLY A 68 22.55 -6.74 -29.49
C GLY A 68 22.76 -7.84 -28.45
N GLY A 69 22.77 -9.10 -28.90
CA GLY A 69 23.39 -10.18 -28.13
C GLY A 69 22.80 -11.57 -28.36
N THR A 70 22.98 -12.13 -29.55
CA THR A 70 22.76 -13.55 -29.85
C THR A 70 23.59 -14.43 -28.90
N ARG A 71 22.95 -15.24 -28.04
CA ARG A 71 23.58 -16.44 -27.46
C ARG A 71 22.64 -17.62 -27.42
N THR A 72 22.82 -18.46 -28.43
CA THR A 72 22.47 -19.88 -28.51
C THR A 72 22.90 -20.64 -27.24
N PRO A 73 22.05 -21.47 -26.62
CA PRO A 73 22.48 -22.40 -25.58
C PRO A 73 23.07 -23.67 -26.22
N PRO A 74 24.25 -24.17 -25.77
CA PRO A 74 24.75 -25.46 -26.22
C PRO A 74 24.06 -26.64 -25.51
N PRO A 75 23.91 -27.81 -26.15
CA PRO A 75 23.36 -29.00 -25.53
C PRO A 75 24.37 -29.66 -24.58
N ARG A 76 23.90 -30.11 -23.40
CA ARG A 76 24.66 -30.96 -22.48
C ARG A 76 24.54 -32.43 -22.90
N ARG A 77 25.67 -33.12 -23.02
CA ARG A 77 25.78 -34.59 -23.16
C ARG A 77 26.52 -35.15 -21.92
N PRO A 78 26.25 -36.38 -21.46
CA PRO A 78 26.60 -36.83 -20.11
C PRO A 78 27.85 -37.73 -20.04
N SER A 79 28.30 -37.91 -18.78
CA SER A 79 29.09 -39.02 -18.20
C SER A 79 30.58 -39.16 -18.56
N GLY A 80 31.41 -39.19 -17.52
CA GLY A 80 32.80 -39.63 -17.55
C GLY A 80 33.44 -39.63 -16.15
N THR A 81 33.38 -40.76 -15.46
CA THR A 81 34.05 -41.08 -14.18
C THR A 81 35.51 -41.52 -14.43
N ALA A 82 36.48 -40.93 -13.71
CA ALA A 82 37.76 -41.53 -13.26
C ALA A 82 38.65 -40.41 -12.66
N SER A 83 38.92 -40.36 -11.35
CA SER A 83 39.96 -41.11 -10.61
C SER A 83 41.40 -40.69 -10.94
N ARG A 84 41.99 -39.79 -10.13
CA ARG A 84 43.22 -40.00 -9.32
C ARG A 84 43.80 -38.68 -8.78
N GLU A 85 43.98 -38.65 -7.46
CA GLU A 85 44.91 -37.79 -6.70
C GLU A 85 46.39 -38.18 -7.03
N PRO A 86 47.39 -37.30 -6.84
CA PRO A 86 47.95 -37.12 -5.49
C PRO A 86 48.42 -35.70 -5.10
N ALA A 87 48.34 -35.44 -3.80
CA ALA A 87 49.16 -34.61 -2.90
C ALA A 87 50.11 -33.50 -3.44
N GLY A 88 49.85 -32.27 -2.97
CA GLY A 88 50.83 -31.19 -2.83
C GLY A 88 50.29 -30.02 -2.00
N LYS A 89 50.88 -29.75 -0.83
CA LYS A 89 50.69 -28.55 0.02
C LYS A 89 52.06 -27.85 0.17
N PRO A 90 52.17 -26.57 0.61
CA PRO A 90 51.18 -25.49 0.65
C PRO A 90 51.73 -24.18 0.01
N SER A 91 50.87 -23.29 -0.45
CA SER A 91 51.25 -21.87 -0.64
C SER A 91 50.07 -20.98 -0.28
N ARG A 92 50.22 -20.25 0.83
CA ARG A 92 49.27 -19.24 1.28
C ARG A 92 49.32 -18.07 0.31
N SER A 93 48.28 -17.96 -0.51
CA SER A 93 47.97 -16.71 -1.21
C SER A 93 47.44 -15.70 -0.19
N PRO A 94 47.86 -14.42 -0.21
CA PRO A 94 47.28 -13.41 0.65
C PRO A 94 45.80 -13.25 0.30
N GLU A 95 44.96 -13.43 1.32
CA GLU A 95 43.53 -13.20 1.27
C GLU A 95 43.29 -11.73 0.88
N PRO A 96 42.54 -11.45 -0.21
CA PRO A 96 42.18 -10.08 -0.53
C PRO A 96 41.34 -9.53 0.61
N ALA A 97 41.74 -8.35 1.10
CA ALA A 97 41.02 -7.65 2.17
C ALA A 97 39.53 -7.56 1.84
N PRO A 98 38.62 -7.79 2.80
CA PRO A 98 37.20 -7.67 2.56
C PRO A 98 36.88 -6.24 2.14
N GLU A 99 36.38 -6.07 0.92
CA GLU A 99 35.81 -4.80 0.47
C GLU A 99 34.74 -4.35 1.49
N PRO A 100 34.70 -3.05 1.85
CA PRO A 100 33.63 -2.53 2.69
C PRO A 100 32.31 -2.71 1.94
N ARG A 101 31.51 -3.70 2.36
CA ARG A 101 30.13 -3.82 1.89
C ARG A 101 29.45 -2.48 2.17
N PRO A 102 28.77 -1.86 1.19
CA PRO A 102 27.92 -0.72 1.48
C PRO A 102 26.95 -1.15 2.57
N ALA A 103 26.88 -0.35 3.65
CA ALA A 103 25.95 -0.59 4.74
C ALA A 103 24.57 -0.81 4.11
N ARG A 104 24.00 -2.00 4.30
CA ARG A 104 22.63 -2.25 3.85
C ARG A 104 21.79 -1.21 4.58
N THR A 105 21.19 -0.28 3.84
CA THR A 105 20.11 0.55 4.34
C THR A 105 19.10 -0.43 4.92
N GLN A 106 18.99 -0.51 6.24
CA GLN A 106 18.07 -1.42 6.89
C GLN A 106 16.69 -1.05 6.38
N ALA A 107 16.02 -2.00 5.71
CA ALA A 107 14.67 -1.78 5.23
C ALA A 107 13.80 -1.37 6.43
N PRO A 108 12.92 -0.37 6.29
CA PRO A 108 12.08 0.06 7.40
C PRO A 108 11.27 -1.12 7.91
N GLU A 109 11.36 -1.38 9.21
CA GLU A 109 10.68 -2.51 9.83
C GLU A 109 9.18 -2.20 9.90
N ARG A 110 8.39 -3.02 9.21
CA ARG A 110 6.93 -2.95 9.27
C ARG A 110 6.43 -3.71 10.48
N SER A 111 5.55 -3.07 11.24
CA SER A 111 4.94 -3.63 12.43
C SER A 111 3.48 -3.22 12.53
N THR A 112 2.64 -4.09 13.08
CA THR A 112 1.22 -3.82 13.29
C THR A 112 0.96 -3.48 14.75
N VAL A 113 0.27 -2.38 15.00
CA VAL A 113 -0.22 -1.95 16.32
C VAL A 113 -1.74 -2.12 16.37
N ARG A 114 -2.25 -2.55 17.52
CA ARG A 114 -3.69 -2.69 17.81
C ARG A 114 -4.11 -1.65 18.83
N PHE A 115 -5.32 -1.14 18.70
CA PHE A 115 -5.95 -0.18 19.60
C PHE A 115 -7.48 -0.39 19.58
N THR A 116 -8.22 0.30 20.45
CA THR A 116 -9.67 0.08 20.59
C THR A 116 -10.42 0.32 19.28
N GLY A 117 -10.11 1.43 18.59
CA GLY A 117 -10.72 1.79 17.30
C GLY A 117 -10.21 0.99 16.08
N GLY A 118 -9.33 -0.01 16.25
CA GLY A 118 -8.87 -0.85 15.14
C GLY A 118 -7.39 -1.25 15.16
N THR A 119 -6.80 -1.34 13.97
CA THR A 119 -5.40 -1.73 13.78
C THR A 119 -4.71 -0.84 12.77
N ALA A 120 -3.40 -0.66 12.94
CA ALA A 120 -2.56 0.12 12.04
C ALA A 120 -1.25 -0.61 11.75
N THR A 121 -0.82 -0.61 10.49
CA THR A 121 0.52 -1.04 10.10
C THR A 121 1.39 0.19 9.90
N VAL A 122 2.53 0.21 10.60
CA VAL A 122 3.49 1.30 10.55
C VAL A 122 4.86 0.82 10.16
N GLU A 123 5.65 1.73 9.61
CA GLU A 123 7.08 1.59 9.38
C GLU A 123 7.83 2.42 10.43
N CYS A 124 8.61 1.75 11.27
CA CYS A 124 9.54 2.42 12.17
C CYS A 124 10.87 2.64 11.46
N ARG A 125 11.27 3.90 11.35
CA ARG A 125 12.49 4.32 10.65
C ARG A 125 13.58 4.71 11.64
N THR A 126 14.82 4.69 11.16
CA THR A 126 15.95 5.22 11.92
C THR A 126 15.71 6.69 12.29
N GLY A 127 16.14 7.09 13.49
CA GLY A 127 15.85 8.43 14.02
C GLY A 127 14.50 8.57 14.74
N GLY A 128 13.79 7.46 15.00
CA GLY A 128 12.56 7.46 15.82
C GLY A 128 11.33 8.02 15.10
N THR A 129 11.38 8.08 13.76
CA THR A 129 10.22 8.50 12.97
C THR A 129 9.35 7.30 12.61
N VAL A 130 8.05 7.55 12.51
CA VAL A 130 7.01 6.59 12.14
C VAL A 130 6.38 7.02 10.83
N PHE A 131 6.09 6.04 9.98
CA PHE A 131 5.26 6.22 8.78
C PHE A 131 4.07 5.26 8.83
N LEU A 132 2.85 5.77 8.79
CA LEU A 132 1.63 4.98 8.79
C LEU A 132 1.32 4.47 7.37
N VAL A 133 1.45 3.15 7.20
CA VAL A 133 1.31 2.47 5.91
C VAL A 133 -0.15 2.21 5.59
N SER A 134 -0.87 1.62 6.54
CA SER A 134 -2.28 1.26 6.40
C SER A 134 -2.95 1.17 7.77
N TRP A 135 -4.27 1.21 7.77
CA TRP A 135 -5.11 1.02 8.94
C TRP A 135 -6.41 0.30 8.56
N SER A 136 -7.07 -0.26 9.55
CA SER A 136 -8.38 -0.87 9.42
C SER A 136 -9.18 -0.57 10.69
N PRO A 137 -10.38 0.03 10.58
CA PRO A 137 -11.24 0.27 11.73
C PRO A 137 -11.64 -1.04 12.43
N ALA A 138 -11.94 -0.96 13.73
CA ALA A 138 -12.66 -2.02 14.43
C ALA A 138 -14.15 -1.98 14.07
N ASP A 139 -14.87 -3.05 14.39
CA ASP A 139 -16.33 -3.08 14.23
C ASP A 139 -16.98 -1.96 15.06
N GLY A 140 -17.93 -1.24 14.45
CA GLY A 140 -18.59 -0.10 15.10
C GLY A 140 -17.76 1.19 15.13
N PHE A 141 -16.61 1.23 14.46
CA PHE A 141 -15.80 2.45 14.29
C PHE A 141 -15.59 2.75 12.81
N HIS A 142 -15.48 4.03 12.48
CA HIS A 142 -14.87 4.51 11.24
C HIS A 142 -13.62 5.34 11.54
N ILE A 143 -12.74 5.46 10.55
CA ILE A 143 -11.54 6.30 10.65
C ILE A 143 -11.76 7.51 9.77
N ASP A 144 -11.61 8.69 10.35
CA ASP A 144 -11.74 9.97 9.66
C ASP A 144 -10.66 10.14 8.55
N ASP A 145 -10.88 11.03 7.59
CA ASP A 145 -9.93 11.30 6.51
C ASP A 145 -8.72 12.15 6.93
N ASP A 146 -8.80 12.82 8.08
CA ASP A 146 -7.73 13.62 8.69
C ASP A 146 -6.60 12.77 9.33
N VAL A 147 -6.01 11.88 8.53
CA VAL A 147 -4.91 11.01 8.94
C VAL A 147 -3.55 11.64 8.66
N THR A 148 -2.77 11.89 9.72
CA THR A 148 -1.37 12.29 9.61
C THR A 148 -0.45 11.07 9.52
N ARG A 149 -0.01 10.73 8.30
CA ARG A 149 0.80 9.52 8.06
C ARG A 149 2.28 9.62 8.48
N GLY A 150 2.90 10.80 8.44
CA GLY A 150 4.36 10.95 8.55
C GLY A 150 5.10 10.86 7.20
N PRO A 151 6.45 10.74 7.18
CA PRO A 151 7.30 10.38 8.30
C PRO A 151 7.45 11.51 9.32
N ALA A 152 7.14 11.24 10.58
CA ALA A 152 7.28 12.20 11.68
C ALA A 152 7.54 11.46 13.00
N ALA A 153 7.78 12.17 14.10
CA ALA A 153 7.89 11.54 15.42
C ALA A 153 6.58 10.87 15.87
N VAL A 154 5.45 11.31 15.32
CA VAL A 154 4.11 10.84 15.62
C VAL A 154 3.30 10.73 14.34
N ALA A 155 2.58 9.63 14.16
CA ALA A 155 1.49 9.51 13.20
C ALA A 155 0.16 9.63 13.94
N ARG A 156 -0.84 10.25 13.33
CA ARG A 156 -2.15 10.49 13.94
C ARG A 156 -3.28 9.96 13.07
N LEU A 157 -4.30 9.42 13.72
CA LEU A 157 -5.57 9.04 13.11
C LEU A 157 -6.66 9.15 14.19
N GLU A 158 -7.89 9.35 13.76
CA GLU A 158 -9.05 9.41 14.63
C GLU A 158 -9.96 8.22 14.39
N ALA A 159 -10.48 7.63 15.45
CA ALA A 159 -11.51 6.60 15.34
C ALA A 159 -12.78 7.10 15.99
N GLU A 160 -13.78 7.32 15.16
CA GLU A 160 -15.09 7.77 15.55
C GLU A 160 -15.99 6.53 15.72
N PRO A 161 -16.72 6.42 16.84
CA PRO A 161 -17.80 5.45 16.99
C PRO A 161 -18.88 5.66 15.92
N GLY A 162 -19.63 4.61 15.56
CA GLY A 162 -20.74 4.73 14.62
C GLY A 162 -21.83 5.69 15.12
N ASP A 163 -22.58 6.29 14.18
CA ASP A 163 -23.58 7.35 14.45
C ASP A 163 -24.65 7.04 15.52
N ASP A 164 -24.84 5.76 15.88
CA ASP A 164 -25.79 5.32 16.90
C ASP A 164 -25.20 5.32 18.34
N ASP A 165 -23.90 5.58 18.49
CA ASP A 165 -23.19 5.57 19.76
C ASP A 165 -22.94 7.00 20.29
N GLU A 166 -23.28 7.27 21.55
CA GLU A 166 -22.99 8.56 22.23
C GLU A 166 -21.54 8.63 22.77
N GLN A 167 -20.63 7.85 22.21
CA GLN A 167 -19.24 7.77 22.65
C GLN A 167 -18.40 8.89 22.02
N ASP A 168 -17.41 9.39 22.75
CA ASP A 168 -16.48 10.39 22.23
C ASP A 168 -15.53 9.79 21.18
N ASP A 169 -15.08 10.64 20.26
CA ASP A 169 -14.08 10.29 19.26
C ASP A 169 -12.72 9.97 19.91
N LEU A 170 -12.03 8.97 19.36
CA LEU A 170 -10.78 8.48 19.89
C LEU A 170 -9.63 8.90 18.99
N ARG A 171 -9.00 10.02 19.32
CA ARG A 171 -7.78 10.49 18.63
C ARG A 171 -6.55 9.70 19.08
N TYR A 172 -5.88 9.04 18.14
CA TYR A 172 -4.69 8.23 18.41
C TYR A 172 -3.41 8.90 17.95
N GLU A 173 -2.41 8.90 18.83
CA GLU A 173 -1.01 9.11 18.49
C GLU A 173 -0.25 7.79 18.45
N ILE A 174 0.40 7.51 17.32
CA ILE A 174 1.23 6.33 17.14
C ILE A 174 2.70 6.77 17.11
N ARG A 175 3.54 6.12 17.93
CA ARG A 175 4.98 6.38 18.03
C ARG A 175 5.78 5.07 17.97
N CYS A 176 7.00 5.14 17.44
CA CYS A 176 7.94 4.03 17.49
C CYS A 176 8.75 4.11 18.80
N ALA A 177 8.66 3.06 19.62
CA ALA A 177 9.46 2.90 20.83
C ALA A 177 10.46 1.74 20.68
N ALA A 178 11.36 1.57 21.65
CA ALA A 178 12.39 0.53 21.62
C ALA A 178 11.81 -0.90 21.60
N ASP A 179 10.61 -1.07 22.15
CA ASP A 179 9.84 -2.32 22.24
C ASP A 179 8.79 -2.46 21.12
N GLY A 180 8.86 -1.61 20.10
CA GLY A 180 7.97 -1.58 18.93
C GLY A 180 7.02 -0.38 18.90
N PRO A 181 6.12 -0.30 17.90
CA PRO A 181 5.17 0.79 17.81
C PRO A 181 4.10 0.72 18.90
N ARG A 182 3.67 1.89 19.37
CA ARG A 182 2.65 2.05 20.40
C ARG A 182 1.65 3.13 19.97
N ALA A 183 0.38 2.80 20.09
CA ALA A 183 -0.73 3.74 19.92
C ALA A 183 -1.21 4.19 21.31
N ARG A 184 -1.55 5.47 21.44
CA ARG A 184 -2.14 6.04 22.66
C ARG A 184 -3.26 6.99 22.28
N VAL A 185 -4.34 6.97 23.05
CA VAL A 185 -5.41 7.97 22.94
C VAL A 185 -4.88 9.27 23.54
N VAL A 186 -5.10 10.37 22.83
CA VAL A 186 -4.90 11.74 23.34
C VAL A 186 -6.27 12.38 23.50
N ALA A 187 -6.47 13.09 24.61
CA ALA A 187 -7.69 13.86 24.80
C ALA A 187 -7.67 15.07 23.87
N ASP A 188 -8.83 15.44 23.35
CA ASP A 188 -9.00 16.72 22.69
C ASP A 188 -8.94 17.82 23.75
N THR A 189 -7.78 18.46 23.81
CA THR A 189 -7.71 19.77 24.43
C THR A 189 -8.18 20.76 23.40
N ASP A 190 -9.40 21.28 23.58
CA ASP A 190 -9.84 22.54 22.97
C ASP A 190 -8.74 23.58 23.27
N ASP A 191 -7.95 23.96 22.26
CA ASP A 191 -7.02 25.08 22.35
C ASP A 191 -7.90 26.35 22.44
N ASP A 192 -8.08 26.87 23.67
CA ASP A 192 -8.69 28.16 24.04
C ASP A 192 -7.95 29.37 23.42
#